data_AF-A0A834MBN0-F1
#
_entry.id   AF-A0A834MBN0-F1
#
_cell.length_a   1.000
_cell.length_b   1.000
_cell.length_c   1.000
_cell.angle_alpha   90.00
_cell.angle_beta   90.00
_cell.angle_gamma   90.00
#
_symmetry.space_group_name_H-M   'P 1'
#
loop_
_entity.id
_entity.type
_entity.pdbx_description
1 polymer ?
#
loop_
_entity_poly.entity_id
_entity_poly.type
_entity_poly.pdbx_seq_one_letter_code
_entity_poly.pdbx_strand_id
1 'polypeptide(L)'
;MFSWTVSLCFISFILSVQSIMWNLAPNTQKCLKEELQGNVLVLVDFEVSEQPGQTVDYIVTDSKGHILAKRQEIGKGKFSFNTESFDVYEICFISHVLDKQKGINQLVTLVTKHGVEAKNYENYAEAANLKPMEVELKRLEDLSNAIVQDFALMRKREEEMRDTNESTNSRVLYFSVFSMFCLLALATWQVFYLKRYFKAKKLIE
;
A
#
# COMPACT_ATOMS: atom_id res chain seq x y z
N MET A 1 39.33 0.65 -22.30
CA MET A 1 38.63 1.93 -22.02
C MET A 1 37.10 1.79 -22.06
N PHE A 2 36.52 1.08 -23.04
CA PHE A 2 35.06 0.84 -23.16
C PHE A 2 34.41 0.02 -22.03
N SER A 3 35.15 -0.87 -21.35
CA SER A 3 34.57 -1.72 -20.30
C SER A 3 34.29 -0.95 -18.99
N TRP A 4 35.11 0.06 -18.67
CA TRP A 4 34.94 0.87 -17.46
C TRP A 4 33.80 1.88 -17.59
N THR A 5 33.54 2.39 -18.80
CA THR A 5 32.43 3.32 -19.07
C THR A 5 31.07 2.63 -19.00
N VAL A 6 30.97 1.38 -19.49
CA VAL A 6 29.75 0.57 -19.38
C VAL A 6 29.46 0.21 -17.92
N SER A 7 30.50 -0.12 -17.14
CA SER A 7 30.35 -0.44 -15.71
C SER A 7 29.91 0.79 -14.88
N LEU A 8 30.45 1.98 -15.18
CA LEU A 8 30.03 3.25 -14.55
C LEU A 8 28.59 3.63 -14.88
N CYS A 9 28.14 3.43 -16.12
CA CYS A 9 26.73 3.63 -16.49
C CYS A 9 25.78 2.67 -15.78
N PHE A 10 26.21 1.41 -15.57
CA PHE A 10 25.40 0.41 -14.86
C PHE A 10 25.25 0.75 -13.38
N ILE A 11 26.30 1.31 -12.76
CA ILE A 11 26.27 1.78 -11.36
C ILE A 11 25.38 3.02 -11.20
N SER A 12 25.34 3.91 -12.20
CA SER A 12 24.48 5.11 -12.19
C SER A 12 22.98 4.77 -12.18
N PHE A 13 22.58 3.68 -12.84
CA PHE A 13 21.18 3.23 -12.89
C PHE A 13 20.65 2.71 -11.54
N ILE A 14 21.54 2.38 -10.60
CA ILE A 14 21.19 1.79 -9.29
C ILE A 14 20.80 2.89 -8.28
N LEU A 15 21.12 4.16 -8.54
CA LEU A 15 20.84 5.30 -7.64
C LEU A 15 19.50 6.00 -7.93
N SER A 16 18.44 5.24 -8.26
CA SER A 16 17.10 5.83 -8.27
C SER A 16 16.55 5.89 -6.85
N VAL A 17 16.48 7.10 -6.29
CA VAL A 17 15.81 7.34 -5.01
C VAL A 17 14.30 7.39 -5.26
N GLN A 18 13.54 6.57 -4.55
CA GLN A 18 12.07 6.65 -4.57
C GLN A 18 11.62 7.77 -3.65
N SER A 19 11.13 8.85 -4.25
CA SER A 19 10.39 9.91 -3.57
C SER A 19 9.05 10.05 -4.27
N ILE A 20 7.97 10.20 -3.52
CA ILE A 20 6.65 10.40 -4.11
C ILE A 20 6.57 11.87 -4.54
N MET A 21 6.36 12.12 -5.83
CA MET A 21 6.26 13.47 -6.37
C MET A 21 5.03 13.59 -7.27
N TRP A 22 4.27 14.66 -7.10
CA TRP A 22 3.13 14.95 -7.97
C TRP A 22 2.92 16.44 -8.17
N ASN A 23 2.30 16.77 -9.31
CA ASN A 23 1.81 18.11 -9.58
C ASN A 23 0.43 18.31 -8.93
N LEU A 24 0.32 19.32 -8.09
CA LEU A 24 -0.90 19.82 -7.46
C LEU A 24 -1.45 20.98 -8.29
N ALA A 25 -2.67 20.83 -8.80
CA ALA A 25 -3.29 21.86 -9.62
C ALA A 25 -3.86 22.99 -8.74
N PRO A 26 -3.97 24.22 -9.27
CA PRO A 26 -4.56 25.36 -8.57
C PRO A 26 -5.94 25.05 -7.99
N ASN A 27 -6.19 25.43 -6.73
CA ASN A 27 -7.49 25.23 -6.06
C ASN A 27 -7.97 23.77 -6.03
N THR A 28 -7.03 22.81 -6.07
CA THR A 28 -7.32 21.38 -5.94
C THR A 28 -6.67 20.79 -4.70
N GLN A 29 -7.17 19.63 -4.29
CA GLN A 29 -6.54 18.81 -3.27
C GLN A 29 -6.06 17.49 -3.86
N LYS A 30 -4.92 16.99 -3.39
CA LYS A 30 -4.45 15.63 -3.66
C LYS A 30 -3.97 15.00 -2.38
N CYS A 31 -4.25 13.71 -2.22
CA CYS A 31 -3.99 13.00 -0.98
C CYS A 31 -3.29 11.68 -1.23
N LEU A 32 -2.39 11.33 -0.32
CA LEU A 32 -1.79 10.00 -0.21
C LEU A 32 -2.58 9.22 0.85
N LYS A 33 -3.12 8.06 0.47
CA LYS A 33 -3.81 7.14 1.38
C LYS A 33 -2.91 5.94 1.66
N GLU A 34 -2.64 5.69 2.93
CA GLU A 34 -1.82 4.58 3.39
C GLU A 34 -2.55 3.78 4.47
N GLU A 35 -2.53 2.46 4.35
CA GLU A 35 -3.02 1.56 5.39
C GLU A 35 -1.88 1.32 6.39
N LEU A 36 -2.06 1.74 7.64
CA LEU A 36 -1.03 1.66 8.66
C LEU A 36 -1.50 0.81 9.84
N GLN A 37 -0.57 0.08 10.44
CA GLN A 37 -0.81 -0.62 11.70
C GLN A 37 -0.96 0.36 12.87
N GLY A 38 -1.60 -0.07 13.95
CA GLY A 38 -1.71 0.73 15.17
C GLY A 38 -0.38 0.83 15.94
N ASN A 39 -0.22 1.89 16.71
CA ASN A 39 0.96 2.20 17.52
C ASN A 39 2.26 2.36 16.72
N VAL A 40 2.17 2.88 15.50
CA VAL A 40 3.32 3.17 14.63
C VAL A 40 3.52 4.68 14.56
N LEU A 41 4.76 5.12 14.80
CA LEU A 41 5.18 6.49 14.56
C LEU A 41 5.38 6.70 13.06
N VAL A 42 4.77 7.74 12.50
CA VAL A 42 4.93 8.15 11.10
C VAL A 42 5.62 9.50 11.08
N LEU A 43 6.70 9.61 10.30
CA LEU A 43 7.39 10.86 10.03
C LEU A 43 7.20 11.19 8.56
N VAL A 44 6.75 12.42 8.30
CA VAL A 44 6.49 12.93 6.95
C VAL A 44 7.43 14.09 6.69
N ASP A 45 8.25 13.95 5.65
CA ASP A 45 9.09 15.01 5.10
C ASP A 45 8.46 15.50 3.80
N PHE A 46 8.22 16.80 3.69
CA PHE A 46 7.53 17.38 2.55
C PHE A 46 8.24 18.63 2.04
N GLU A 47 8.16 18.83 0.73
CA GLU A 47 8.66 20.02 0.04
C GLU A 47 7.68 20.40 -1.06
N VAL A 48 7.15 21.62 -0.98
CA VAL A 48 6.21 22.19 -1.94
C VAL A 48 6.92 23.31 -2.69
N SER A 49 6.81 23.33 -4.02
CA SER A 49 7.33 24.43 -4.82
C SER A 49 6.55 25.72 -4.51
N GLU A 50 7.25 26.72 -3.98
CA GLU A 50 6.66 28.04 -3.73
C GLU A 50 6.31 28.73 -5.06
N GLN A 51 5.12 29.31 -5.13
CA GLN A 51 4.65 30.09 -6.26
C GLN A 51 4.04 31.41 -5.75
N PRO A 52 4.32 32.55 -6.40
CA PRO A 52 3.81 33.84 -5.96
C PRO A 52 2.27 33.84 -5.99
N GLY A 53 1.65 34.31 -4.92
CA GLY A 53 0.19 34.40 -4.79
C GLY A 53 -0.54 33.07 -4.68
N GLN A 54 0.17 31.98 -4.33
CA GLN A 54 -0.41 30.68 -4.04
C GLN A 54 0.13 30.14 -2.71
N THR A 55 -0.75 29.56 -1.91
CA THR A 55 -0.41 28.89 -0.66
C THR A 55 -0.87 27.44 -0.73
N VAL A 56 -0.20 26.57 0.03
CA VAL A 56 -0.61 25.18 0.18
C VAL A 56 -0.81 24.89 1.65
N ASP A 57 -1.85 24.15 1.96
CA ASP A 57 -2.14 23.65 3.30
C ASP A 57 -1.97 22.12 3.29
N TYR A 58 -1.62 21.53 4.43
CA TYR A 58 -1.74 20.09 4.62
C TYR A 58 -2.76 19.76 5.71
N ILE A 59 -3.41 18.61 5.55
CA ILE A 59 -4.27 18.01 6.56
C ILE A 59 -4.07 16.49 6.56
N VAL A 60 -3.99 15.92 7.75
CA VAL A 60 -3.88 14.48 7.97
C VAL A 60 -5.11 13.99 8.71
N THR A 61 -5.78 12.99 8.15
CA THR A 61 -7.00 12.41 8.72
C THR A 61 -6.95 10.90 8.79
N ASP A 62 -7.69 10.31 9.73
CA ASP A 62 -8.01 8.88 9.74
C ASP A 62 -9.22 8.56 8.83
N SER A 63 -9.63 7.29 8.74
CA SER A 63 -10.78 6.88 7.92
C SER A 63 -12.12 7.40 8.44
N LYS A 64 -12.17 7.83 9.70
CA LYS A 64 -13.34 8.39 10.38
C LYS A 64 -13.42 9.92 10.21
N GLY A 65 -12.41 10.54 9.62
CA GLY A 65 -12.32 11.98 9.40
C GLY A 65 -11.78 12.76 10.60
N HIS A 66 -11.21 12.10 11.61
CA HIS A 66 -10.53 12.78 12.71
C HIS A 66 -9.23 13.40 12.21
N ILE A 67 -9.01 14.68 12.54
CA ILE A 67 -7.84 15.43 12.12
C ILE A 67 -6.69 15.18 13.11
N LEU A 68 -5.61 14.58 12.62
CA LEU A 68 -4.42 14.26 13.41
C LEU A 68 -3.39 15.39 13.36
N ALA A 69 -3.25 16.03 12.20
CA ALA A 69 -2.36 17.15 12.00
C ALA A 69 -2.92 18.07 10.92
N LYS A 70 -2.74 19.38 11.09
CA LYS A 70 -3.11 20.39 10.09
C LYS A 70 -2.19 21.59 10.21
N ARG A 71 -1.74 22.12 9.07
CA ARG A 71 -1.02 23.39 9.01
C ARG A 71 -1.34 24.12 7.71
N GLN A 72 -1.37 25.44 7.79
CA GLN A 72 -1.62 26.32 6.67
C GLN A 72 -0.32 26.96 6.18
N GLU A 73 -0.32 27.41 4.92
CA GLU A 73 0.77 28.16 4.30
C GLU A 73 2.13 27.46 4.45
N ILE A 74 2.23 26.26 3.89
CA ILE A 74 3.41 25.40 3.99
C ILE A 74 4.32 25.55 2.76
N GLY A 75 5.63 25.51 2.99
CA GLY A 75 6.65 25.42 1.95
C GLY A 75 7.41 24.10 2.06
N LYS A 76 8.41 24.03 2.95
CA LYS A 76 9.18 22.83 3.26
C LYS A 76 9.16 22.54 4.75
N GLY A 77 9.10 21.26 5.14
CA GLY A 77 9.16 20.91 6.55
C GLY A 77 8.97 19.43 6.84
N LYS A 78 8.98 19.12 8.13
CA LYS A 78 8.75 17.77 8.66
C LYS A 78 7.67 17.82 9.73
N PHE A 79 6.82 16.81 9.78
CA PHE A 79 5.90 16.58 10.89
C PHE A 79 5.78 15.10 11.17
N SER A 80 5.34 14.75 12.38
CA SER A 80 5.13 13.36 12.78
C SER A 80 3.81 13.18 13.49
N PHE A 81 3.19 12.02 13.33
CA PHE A 81 1.99 11.61 14.05
C PHE A 81 2.08 10.13 14.41
N ASN A 82 1.32 9.71 15.43
CA ASN A 82 1.24 8.31 15.84
C ASN A 82 -0.11 7.73 15.41
N THR A 83 -0.10 6.49 14.93
CA THR A 83 -1.31 5.73 14.65
C THR A 83 -1.84 5.09 15.94
N GLU A 84 -3.16 5.04 16.12
CA GLU A 84 -3.78 4.42 17.31
C GLU A 84 -4.16 2.96 17.05
N SER A 85 -4.81 2.71 15.91
CA SER A 85 -5.30 1.40 15.49
C SER A 85 -4.95 1.14 14.04
N PHE A 86 -5.12 -0.10 13.59
CA PHE A 86 -5.06 -0.41 12.16
C PHE A 86 -6.16 0.37 11.43
N ASP A 87 -5.76 1.30 10.57
CA ASP A 87 -6.68 2.19 9.85
C ASP A 87 -6.04 2.75 8.57
N VAL A 88 -6.87 3.35 7.72
CA VAL A 88 -6.44 4.10 6.54
C VAL A 88 -6.22 5.55 6.93
N TYR A 89 -4.98 6.02 6.78
CA TYR A 89 -4.62 7.40 7.03
C TYR A 89 -4.45 8.15 5.71
N GLU A 90 -4.93 9.39 5.66
CA GLU A 90 -4.94 10.23 4.47
C GLU A 90 -4.14 11.50 4.73
N ILE A 91 -3.07 11.71 3.96
CA ILE A 91 -2.24 12.92 3.99
C ILE A 91 -2.59 13.76 2.76
N CYS A 92 -3.37 14.83 2.94
CA CYS A 92 -3.82 15.71 1.87
C CYS A 92 -3.01 17.00 1.81
N PHE A 93 -2.72 17.44 0.59
CA PHE A 93 -2.20 18.76 0.27
C PHE A 93 -3.26 19.53 -0.53
N ILE A 94 -3.57 20.74 -0.10
CA ILE A 94 -4.65 21.58 -0.64
C ILE A 94 -4.04 22.88 -1.15
N SER A 95 -4.18 23.17 -2.44
CA SER A 95 -3.70 24.43 -3.03
C SER A 95 -4.75 25.51 -2.95
N HIS A 96 -4.34 26.72 -2.57
CA HIS A 96 -5.16 27.92 -2.54
C HIS A 96 -4.49 29.00 -3.39
N VAL A 97 -5.23 29.55 -4.37
CA VAL A 97 -4.77 30.67 -5.20
C VAL A 97 -5.44 31.95 -4.76
N LEU A 98 -4.66 33.01 -4.54
CA LEU A 98 -5.18 34.31 -4.15
C LEU A 98 -6.03 34.93 -5.28
N ASP A 99 -7.09 35.65 -4.92
CA ASP A 99 -7.98 36.30 -5.88
C ASP A 99 -7.21 37.20 -6.84
N LYS A 100 -7.55 37.10 -8.14
CA LYS A 100 -6.97 37.85 -9.29
C LYS A 100 -5.61 37.35 -9.80
N GLN A 101 -5.09 36.22 -9.32
CA GLN A 101 -3.89 35.59 -9.88
C GLN A 101 -4.21 34.37 -10.74
N LYS A 102 -3.36 34.11 -11.74
CA LYS A 102 -3.46 32.91 -12.56
C LYS A 102 -2.76 31.78 -11.82
N GLY A 103 -3.49 30.71 -11.53
CA GLY A 103 -2.93 29.53 -10.88
C GLY A 103 -1.90 28.80 -11.75
N ILE A 104 -0.80 28.41 -11.12
CA ILE A 104 0.31 27.60 -11.62
C ILE A 104 0.31 26.27 -10.84
N ASN A 105 0.63 25.18 -11.53
CA ASN A 105 0.77 23.88 -10.88
C ASN A 105 1.96 23.92 -9.91
N GLN A 106 1.74 23.47 -8.67
CA GLN A 106 2.78 23.34 -7.66
C GLN A 106 3.26 21.90 -7.57
N LEU A 107 4.56 21.68 -7.53
CA LEU A 107 5.15 20.35 -7.35
C LEU A 107 5.23 20.05 -5.85
N VAL A 108 4.66 18.93 -5.44
CA VAL A 108 4.74 18.42 -4.07
C VAL A 108 5.62 17.18 -4.07
N THR A 109 6.65 17.20 -3.24
CA THR A 109 7.54 16.08 -2.94
C THR A 109 7.25 15.60 -1.54
N LEU A 110 7.04 14.30 -1.37
CA LEU A 110 6.67 13.66 -0.11
C LEU A 110 7.52 12.41 0.13
N VAL A 111 8.07 12.31 1.34
CA VAL A 111 8.74 11.12 1.86
C VAL A 111 8.10 10.74 3.19
N THR A 112 7.47 9.57 3.22
CA THR A 112 6.88 8.98 4.42
C THR A 112 7.84 7.94 5.00
N LYS A 113 8.01 7.96 6.33
CA LYS A 113 8.81 6.99 7.09
C LYS A 113 7.97 6.43 8.22
N HIS A 114 8.14 5.15 8.51
CA HIS A 114 7.30 4.45 9.49
C HIS A 114 8.16 3.74 10.55
N GLY A 115 7.62 3.67 11.78
CA GLY A 115 8.16 2.86 12.87
C GLY A 115 9.61 3.20 13.20
N VAL A 116 10.50 2.21 13.10
CA VAL A 116 11.93 2.33 13.41
C VAL A 116 12.60 3.41 12.56
N GLU A 117 12.21 3.58 11.30
CA GLU A 117 12.80 4.57 10.40
C GLU A 117 12.37 6.02 10.73
N ALA A 118 11.19 6.16 11.36
CA ALA A 118 10.68 7.46 11.80
C ALA A 118 11.30 7.93 13.14
N LYS A 119 11.88 7.03 13.92
CA LYS A 119 12.48 7.35 15.22
C LYS A 119 13.80 8.12 15.06
N ASN A 120 13.93 9.23 15.77
CA ASN A 120 15.19 9.95 15.89
C ASN A 120 16.03 9.38 17.04
N TYR A 121 16.97 8.48 16.70
CA TYR A 121 17.89 7.85 17.66
C TYR A 121 18.94 8.81 18.22
N GLU A 122 19.28 9.88 17.49
CA GLU A 122 20.28 10.87 17.91
C GLU A 122 19.76 11.65 19.13
N ASN A 123 18.53 12.16 19.06
CA ASN A 123 17.90 12.86 20.18
C ASN A 123 17.72 11.96 21.43
N TYR A 124 17.40 10.68 21.20
CA TYR A 124 17.28 9.71 22.29
C TYR A 124 18.64 9.41 22.95
N ALA A 125 19.70 9.30 22.14
CA ALA A 125 21.06 9.05 22.62
C ALA A 125 21.57 10.16 23.53
N GLU A 126 21.33 11.41 23.16
CA GLU A 126 21.72 12.58 23.96
C GLU A 126 20.97 12.61 25.30
N ALA A 127 19.66 12.37 25.29
CA ALA A 127 18.85 12.33 26.50
C ALA A 127 19.26 11.20 27.46
N ALA A 128 19.64 10.05 26.91
CA ALA A 128 20.05 8.88 27.69
C ALA A 128 21.56 8.80 27.98
N ASN A 129 22.37 9.78 27.50
CA ASN A 129 23.83 9.79 27.59
C ASN A 129 24.47 8.47 27.11
N LEU A 130 23.95 7.90 26.03
CA LEU A 130 24.42 6.63 25.49
C LEU A 130 25.71 6.82 24.69
N LYS A 131 26.59 5.82 24.73
CA LYS A 131 27.75 5.79 23.84
C LYS A 131 27.27 5.61 22.39
N PRO A 132 27.97 6.16 21.39
CA PRO A 132 27.59 6.01 19.98
C PRO A 132 27.44 4.54 19.56
N MET A 133 28.23 3.63 20.15
CA MET A 133 28.12 2.19 19.92
C MET A 133 26.82 1.57 20.47
N GLU A 134 26.34 2.04 21.63
CA GLU A 134 25.11 1.53 22.26
C GLU A 134 23.86 1.95 21.47
N VAL A 135 23.89 3.14 20.86
CA VAL A 135 22.81 3.66 20.02
C VAL A 135 22.62 2.80 18.76
N GLU A 136 23.73 2.46 18.08
CA GLU A 136 23.68 1.61 16.89
C GLU A 136 23.19 0.19 17.23
N LEU A 137 23.65 -0.38 18.35
CA LEU A 137 23.14 -1.67 18.83
C LEU A 137 21.64 -1.62 19.10
N LYS A 138 21.15 -0.55 19.75
CA LYS A 138 19.73 -0.38 20.03
C LYS A 138 18.90 -0.22 18.76
N ARG A 139 19.41 0.51 17.78
CA ARG A 139 18.77 0.68 16.47
C ARG A 139 18.66 -0.67 15.74
N LEU A 140 19.71 -1.49 15.74
CA LEU A 140 19.71 -2.82 15.12
C LEU A 140 18.76 -3.78 15.83
N GLU A 141 18.70 -3.72 17.17
CA GLU A 141 17.76 -4.51 17.97
C GLU A 141 16.30 -4.15 17.61
N ASP A 142 15.97 -2.86 17.61
CA ASP A 142 14.63 -2.37 17.26
C ASP A 142 14.26 -2.76 15.83
N LEU A 143 15.19 -2.62 14.87
CA LEU A 143 15.00 -3.04 13.48
C LEU A 143 14.73 -4.55 13.39
N SER A 144 15.53 -5.37 14.07
CA SER A 144 15.36 -6.82 14.05
C SER A 144 14.01 -7.23 14.65
N ASN A 145 13.60 -6.61 15.75
CA ASN A 145 12.31 -6.89 16.38
C ASN A 145 11.14 -6.50 15.48
N ALA A 146 11.23 -5.36 14.78
CA ALA A 146 10.22 -4.95 13.81
C ALA A 146 10.09 -5.96 12.66
N ILE A 147 11.21 -6.42 12.09
CA ILE A 147 11.21 -7.43 11.02
C ILE A 147 10.57 -8.75 11.48
N VAL A 148 10.87 -9.21 12.70
CA VAL A 148 10.28 -10.45 13.24
C VAL A 148 8.76 -10.30 13.40
N GLN A 149 8.29 -9.15 13.87
CA GLN A 149 6.86 -8.86 13.98
C GLN A 149 6.18 -8.84 12.61
N ASP A 150 6.80 -8.22 11.61
CA ASP A 150 6.29 -8.19 10.24
C ASP A 150 6.21 -9.60 9.64
N PHE A 151 7.23 -10.44 9.83
CA PHE A 151 7.18 -11.84 9.38
C PHE A 151 6.07 -12.64 10.06
N ALA A 152 5.85 -12.43 11.36
CA ALA A 152 4.76 -13.09 12.07
C ALA A 152 3.38 -12.69 11.50
N LEU A 153 3.21 -11.40 11.17
CA LEU A 153 1.98 -10.91 10.53
C LEU A 153 1.80 -11.47 9.11
N MET A 154 2.87 -11.47 8.30
CA MET A 154 2.83 -12.02 6.94
C MET A 154 2.45 -13.50 6.94
N ARG A 155 3.05 -14.29 7.85
CA ARG A 155 2.71 -15.69 8.02
C ARG A 155 1.25 -15.90 8.40
N LYS A 156 0.72 -15.10 9.32
CA LYS A 156 -0.70 -15.18 9.71
C LYS A 156 -1.62 -14.92 8.51
N ARG A 157 -1.32 -13.91 7.69
CA ARG A 157 -2.10 -13.61 6.48
C ARG A 157 -1.99 -14.71 5.43
N GLU A 158 -0.82 -15.32 5.27
CA GLU A 158 -0.63 -16.48 4.39
C GLU A 158 -1.49 -17.67 4.85
N GLU A 159 -1.52 -17.96 6.15
CA GLU A 159 -2.33 -19.03 6.71
C GLU A 159 -3.84 -18.80 6.44
N GLU A 160 -4.34 -17.58 6.64
CA GLU A 160 -5.74 -17.20 6.31
C GLU A 160 -6.03 -17.28 4.80
N MET A 161 -5.11 -16.81 3.95
CA MET A 161 -5.25 -16.93 2.49
C MET A 161 -5.21 -18.39 2.02
N ARG A 162 -4.40 -19.24 2.66
CA ARG A 162 -4.33 -20.67 2.34
C ARG A 162 -5.63 -21.39 2.68
N ASP A 163 -6.23 -21.09 3.84
CA ASP A 163 -7.51 -21.69 4.26
C ASP A 163 -8.67 -21.29 3.33
N THR A 164 -8.74 -20.02 2.95
CA THR A 164 -9.75 -19.54 1.97
C THR A 164 -9.56 -20.18 0.59
N ASN A 165 -8.32 -20.35 0.14
CA ASN A 165 -8.02 -21.02 -1.11
C ASN A 165 -8.38 -22.52 -1.06
N GLU A 166 -8.02 -23.22 0.02
CA GLU A 166 -8.31 -24.65 0.20
C GLU A 166 -9.83 -24.94 0.26
N SER A 167 -10.58 -24.12 1.01
CA SER A 167 -12.03 -24.24 1.11
C SER A 167 -12.73 -23.91 -0.22
N THR A 168 -12.24 -22.92 -0.97
CA THR A 168 -12.76 -22.59 -2.31
C THR A 168 -12.49 -23.73 -3.29
N ASN A 169 -11.25 -24.22 -3.33
CA ASN A 169 -10.85 -25.34 -4.18
C ASN A 169 -11.71 -26.60 -3.92
N SER A 170 -11.94 -26.91 -2.65
CA SER A 170 -12.78 -28.05 -2.25
C SER A 170 -14.22 -27.89 -2.76
N ARG A 171 -14.83 -26.72 -2.60
CA ARG A 171 -16.20 -26.44 -3.09
C ARG A 171 -16.30 -26.57 -4.61
N VAL A 172 -15.33 -26.02 -5.34
CA VAL A 172 -15.26 -26.12 -6.80
C VAL A 172 -15.14 -27.57 -7.25
N LEU A 173 -14.32 -28.36 -6.56
CA LEU A 173 -14.17 -29.79 -6.84
C LEU A 173 -15.50 -30.53 -6.67
N TYR A 174 -16.23 -30.31 -5.57
CA TYR A 174 -17.54 -30.94 -5.37
C TYR A 174 -18.57 -30.54 -6.45
N PHE A 175 -18.62 -29.26 -6.85
CA PHE A 175 -19.48 -28.83 -7.95
C PHE A 175 -19.11 -29.46 -9.29
N SER A 176 -17.80 -29.61 -9.57
CA SER A 176 -17.31 -30.26 -10.79
C SER A 176 -17.71 -31.74 -10.83
N VAL A 177 -17.52 -32.46 -9.73
CA VAL A 177 -17.93 -33.87 -9.59
C VAL A 177 -19.43 -34.03 -9.77
N PHE A 178 -20.23 -33.18 -9.11
CA PHE A 178 -21.69 -33.19 -9.27
C PHE A 178 -22.12 -32.92 -10.72
N SER A 179 -21.50 -31.94 -11.38
CA SER A 179 -21.77 -31.63 -12.79
C SER A 179 -21.46 -32.82 -13.71
N MET A 180 -20.34 -33.52 -13.46
CA MET A 180 -19.97 -34.71 -14.23
C MET A 180 -21.02 -35.83 -14.10
N PHE A 181 -21.52 -36.08 -12.88
CA PHE A 181 -22.60 -37.06 -12.66
C PHE A 181 -23.89 -36.66 -13.39
N CYS A 182 -24.28 -35.39 -13.34
CA CYS A 182 -25.46 -34.90 -14.06
C CYS A 182 -25.33 -35.10 -15.58
N LEU A 183 -24.15 -34.83 -16.16
CA LEU A 183 -23.92 -35.03 -17.60
C LEU A 183 -24.02 -36.52 -18.00
N LEU A 184 -23.46 -37.43 -17.19
CA LEU A 184 -23.57 -38.87 -17.44
C LEU A 184 -25.03 -39.37 -17.32
N ALA A 185 -25.77 -38.88 -16.34
CA ALA A 185 -27.20 -39.18 -16.17
C ALA A 185 -28.04 -38.70 -17.36
N LEU A 186 -27.79 -37.47 -17.83
CA LEU A 186 -28.47 -36.93 -19.01
C LEU A 186 -28.11 -37.70 -20.29
N ALA A 187 -26.83 -38.06 -20.49
CA ALA A 187 -26.40 -38.83 -21.66
C ALA A 187 -27.05 -40.23 -21.71
N THR A 188 -27.07 -40.94 -20.59
CA THR A 188 -27.73 -42.26 -20.50
C THR A 188 -29.25 -42.15 -20.71
N TRP A 189 -29.88 -41.14 -20.13
CA TRP A 189 -31.30 -40.84 -20.36
C TRP A 189 -31.60 -40.56 -21.84
N GLN A 190 -30.78 -39.74 -22.51
CA GLN A 190 -30.92 -39.43 -23.93
C GLN A 190 -30.86 -40.69 -24.80
N VAL A 191 -29.91 -41.60 -24.53
CA VAL A 191 -29.80 -42.87 -25.28
C VAL A 191 -31.03 -43.76 -25.04
N PHE A 192 -31.51 -43.87 -23.81
CA PHE A 192 -32.70 -44.65 -23.49
C PHE A 192 -33.96 -44.08 -24.16
N TYR A 193 -34.12 -42.76 -24.11
CA TYR A 193 -35.22 -42.06 -24.77
C TYR A 193 -35.22 -42.31 -26.28
N LEU A 194 -34.07 -42.15 -26.95
CA LEU A 194 -33.93 -42.41 -28.39
C LEU A 194 -34.24 -43.88 -28.73
N LYS A 195 -33.71 -44.84 -27.95
CA LYS A 195 -34.03 -46.27 -28.13
C LYS A 195 -35.53 -46.55 -27.99
N ARG A 196 -36.19 -45.98 -26.98
CA ARG A 196 -37.64 -46.13 -26.76
C ARG A 196 -38.44 -45.51 -27.90
N TYR A 197 -38.02 -44.34 -28.36
CA TYR A 197 -38.64 -43.62 -29.47
C TYR A 197 -38.58 -44.44 -30.78
N PHE A 198 -37.41 -45.00 -31.13
CA PHE A 198 -37.27 -45.83 -32.34
C PHE A 198 -38.06 -47.14 -32.28
N LYS A 199 -38.10 -47.80 -31.11
CA LYS A 199 -38.95 -48.99 -30.91
C LYS A 199 -40.43 -48.68 -31.07
N ALA A 200 -40.91 -47.57 -30.49
CA ALA A 200 -42.31 -47.17 -30.57
C ALA A 200 -42.75 -46.83 -32.01
N LYS A 201 -41.83 -46.35 -32.86
CA LYS A 201 -42.09 -46.01 -34.26
C LYS A 201 -41.81 -47.16 -35.25
N LYS A 202 -41.45 -48.37 -34.79
CA LYS A 202 -41.14 -49.56 -35.60
C LYS A 202 -40.09 -49.32 -36.71
N LEU A 203 -39.11 -48.46 -36.46
CA LEU A 203 -38.04 -48.15 -37.44
C LEU A 203 -36.85 -49.13 -37.38
N ILE A 204 -36.73 -49.91 -36.31
CA ILE A 204 -35.71 -50.94 -36.10
C ILE A 204 -36.40 -52.05 -35.28
N GLU A 205 -36.36 -53.31 -35.73
CA GLU A 205 -36.84 -54.49 -34.96
C GLU A 205 -35.96 -54.75 -33.72
#